data_AF-A0A3D1IR07-F1
#
_entry.id   AF-A0A3D1IR07-F1
#
_cell.length_a   1.000
_cell.length_b   1.000
_cell.length_c   1.000
_cell.angle_alpha   90.00
_cell.angle_beta   90.00
_cell.angle_gamma   90.00
#
_symmetry.space_group_name_H-M   'P 1'
#
loop_
_entity.id
_entity.type
_entity.pdbx_description
1 polymer ?
#
loop_
_entity_poly.entity_id
_entity_poly.type
_entity_poly.pdbx_seq_one_letter_code
_entity_poly.pdbx_strand_id
1 'polypeptide(L)'
;MQQVFSILISFGLSIVVWAGETISEGQLAKGTKWETPFYVRVNGQDGPTVVITGGIHGNEPAGARAAEQIRHWPITCGRLVVIPQANIPGLRDGTRFLPGEPPSRRDLNRQFPKTKMAAEAHGVLGKALWKFIGDQNPDWMIDL
;
A
#
# COMPACT_ATOMS: atom_id res chain seq x y z
N MET A 1 36.26 -5.11 -64.63
CA MET A 1 35.15 -5.70 -63.85
C MET A 1 35.08 -4.94 -62.53
N GLN A 2 34.03 -4.14 -62.34
CA GLN A 2 33.85 -3.28 -61.16
C GLN A 2 32.94 -4.02 -60.18
N GLN A 3 33.46 -4.45 -59.03
CA GLN A 3 32.64 -5.06 -57.99
C GLN A 3 31.95 -3.95 -57.19
N VAL A 4 30.62 -3.93 -57.24
CA VAL A 4 29.78 -3.02 -56.45
C VAL A 4 29.51 -3.69 -55.10
N PHE A 5 30.06 -3.16 -54.02
CA PHE A 5 29.68 -3.55 -52.66
C PHE A 5 28.39 -2.84 -52.28
N SER A 6 27.30 -3.58 -52.10
CA SER A 6 26.06 -3.07 -51.50
C SER A 6 26.16 -3.18 -49.98
N ILE A 7 26.18 -2.04 -49.29
CA ILE A 7 26.03 -1.98 -47.83
C ILE A 7 24.55 -1.79 -47.53
N LEU A 8 23.86 -2.84 -47.06
CA LEU A 8 22.55 -2.68 -46.43
C LEU A 8 22.75 -2.16 -45.02
N ILE A 9 22.34 -0.91 -44.78
CA ILE A 9 22.21 -0.35 -43.42
C ILE A 9 20.78 -0.64 -42.97
N SER A 10 20.61 -1.68 -42.16
CA SER A 10 19.34 -1.96 -41.48
C SER A 10 19.19 -1.01 -40.29
N PHE A 11 18.30 -0.01 -40.40
CA PHE A 11 17.82 0.76 -39.26
C PHE A 11 16.84 -0.09 -38.45
N GLY A 12 17.33 -0.74 -37.40
CA GLY A 12 16.48 -1.37 -36.39
C GLY A 12 15.81 -0.28 -35.55
N LEU A 13 14.50 -0.09 -35.72
CA LEU A 13 13.71 0.78 -34.85
C LEU A 13 13.45 0.03 -33.53
N SER A 14 14.34 0.20 -32.55
CA SER A 14 14.09 -0.28 -31.19
C SER A 14 13.05 0.62 -30.53
N ILE A 15 11.80 0.16 -30.46
CA ILE A 15 10.78 0.78 -29.61
C ILE A 15 11.13 0.39 -28.17
N VAL A 16 11.78 1.30 -27.44
CA VAL A 16 11.91 1.19 -25.99
C VAL A 16 10.56 1.54 -25.40
N VAL A 17 9.74 0.53 -25.11
CA VAL A 17 8.53 0.71 -24.30
C VAL A 17 9.00 0.95 -22.87
N TRP A 18 9.01 2.21 -22.43
CA TRP A 18 9.09 2.50 -21.01
C TRP A 18 7.82 1.97 -20.38
N ALA A 19 7.91 0.85 -19.66
CA ALA A 19 6.78 0.33 -18.90
C ALA A 19 6.42 1.37 -17.83
N GLY A 20 5.38 2.16 -18.09
CA GLY A 20 4.86 3.13 -17.14
C GLY A 20 4.41 2.46 -15.84
N GLU A 21 4.35 3.23 -14.76
CA GLU A 21 3.80 2.75 -13.50
C GLU A 21 2.38 2.21 -13.69
N THR A 22 2.10 1.04 -13.11
CA THR A 22 0.74 0.54 -12.97
C THR A 22 0.19 0.95 -11.61
N ILE A 23 -1.00 1.53 -11.60
CA ILE A 23 -1.72 1.93 -10.39
C ILE A 23 -2.97 1.06 -10.27
N SER A 24 -3.18 0.49 -9.10
CA SER A 24 -4.41 -0.22 -8.75
C SER A 24 -4.87 0.16 -7.35
N GLU A 25 -6.15 -0.09 -7.07
CA GLU A 25 -6.78 0.23 -5.79
C GLU A 25 -7.79 -0.85 -5.41
N GLY A 26 -8.16 -0.86 -4.13
CA GLY A 26 -9.18 -1.76 -3.61
C GLY A 26 -9.65 -1.34 -2.22
N GLN A 27 -10.47 -2.17 -1.61
CA GLN A 27 -11.05 -1.93 -0.29
C GLN A 27 -10.72 -3.10 0.64
N LEU A 28 -10.24 -2.78 1.85
CA LEU A 28 -10.13 -3.73 2.96
C LEU A 28 -11.43 -3.74 3.75
N ALA A 29 -11.73 -4.87 4.41
CA ALA A 29 -12.94 -5.04 5.21
C ALA A 29 -14.24 -4.63 4.47
N LYS A 30 -14.28 -4.91 3.16
CA LYS A 30 -15.36 -4.51 2.25
C LYS A 30 -16.74 -4.94 2.75
N GLY A 31 -17.72 -4.06 2.65
CA GLY A 31 -19.11 -4.31 3.08
C GLY A 31 -19.31 -4.25 4.60
N THR A 32 -18.29 -3.85 5.36
CA THR A 32 -18.40 -3.61 6.81
C THR A 32 -18.28 -2.12 7.10
N LYS A 33 -18.65 -1.69 8.31
CA LYS A 33 -18.46 -0.29 8.75
C LYS A 33 -16.97 0.14 8.86
N TRP A 34 -16.05 -0.80 8.67
CA TRP A 34 -14.59 -0.58 8.74
C TRP A 34 -13.93 -0.55 7.36
N GLU A 35 -14.71 -0.49 6.29
CA GLU A 35 -14.19 -0.44 4.93
C GLU A 35 -13.18 0.71 4.79
N THR A 36 -12.00 0.42 4.25
CA THR A 36 -10.91 1.39 4.05
C THR A 36 -10.15 1.11 2.75
N PRO A 37 -9.81 2.15 1.96
CA PRO A 37 -9.13 1.96 0.70
C PRO A 37 -7.65 1.64 0.88
N PHE A 38 -7.12 0.89 -0.07
CA PHE A 38 -5.67 0.79 -0.30
C PHE A 38 -5.35 1.12 -1.75
N TYR A 39 -4.11 1.52 -1.98
CA TYR A 39 -3.56 1.87 -3.30
C TYR A 39 -2.24 1.15 -3.50
N VAL A 40 -2.00 0.64 -4.70
CA VAL A 40 -0.76 -0.04 -5.08
C VAL A 40 -0.21 0.63 -6.34
N ARG A 41 1.06 1.01 -6.29
CA ARG A 41 1.85 1.42 -7.45
C ARG A 41 2.95 0.41 -7.69
N VAL A 42 3.08 -0.03 -8.93
CA VAL A 42 4.14 -0.96 -9.36
C VAL A 42 4.91 -0.31 -10.49
N ASN A 43 6.23 -0.24 -10.35
CA ASN A 43 7.14 0.07 -11.44
C ASN A 43 7.66 -1.24 -12.07
N GLY A 44 7.89 -1.25 -13.38
CA GLY A 44 8.42 -2.43 -14.07
C GLY A 44 9.89 -2.77 -13.74
N GLN A 45 10.62 -1.86 -13.10
CA GLN A 45 11.97 -2.14 -12.58
C GLN A 45 11.89 -2.79 -11.21
N ASP A 46 12.64 -3.88 -11.02
CA ASP A 46 12.73 -4.58 -9.73
C ASP A 46 13.20 -3.65 -8.60
N GLY A 47 12.63 -3.84 -7.42
CA GLY A 47 12.90 -3.02 -6.24
C GLY A 47 12.07 -3.47 -5.04
N PRO A 48 12.20 -2.79 -3.89
CA PRO A 48 11.54 -3.21 -2.66
C PRO A 48 10.02 -3.02 -2.73
N THR A 49 9.29 -3.81 -1.93
CA THR A 49 7.91 -3.50 -1.56
C THR A 49 7.91 -2.68 -0.28
N VAL A 50 7.40 -1.44 -0.37
CA VAL A 50 7.18 -0.55 0.77
C VAL A 50 5.68 -0.47 1.04
N VAL A 51 5.27 -0.77 2.27
CA VAL A 51 3.90 -0.56 2.76
C VAL A 51 3.87 0.64 3.69
N ILE A 52 2.92 1.55 3.45
CA ILE A 52 2.70 2.74 4.27
C ILE A 52 1.26 2.73 4.80
N THR A 53 1.11 2.91 6.11
CA THR A 53 -0.19 3.13 6.76
C THR A 53 -0.28 4.52 7.33
N GLY A 54 -1.49 5.08 7.35
CA GLY A 54 -1.81 6.29 8.07
C GLY A 54 -3.14 6.15 8.80
N GLY A 55 -3.28 6.86 9.92
CA GLY A 55 -4.54 6.91 10.66
C GLY A 55 -4.92 5.59 11.33
N ILE A 56 -3.94 4.85 11.85
CA ILE A 56 -4.19 3.70 12.73
C ILE A 56 -4.95 4.17 13.98
N HIS A 57 -4.55 5.30 14.57
CA HIS A 57 -5.37 6.02 15.54
C HIS A 57 -6.08 7.19 14.84
N GLY A 58 -7.39 7.33 15.09
CA GLY A 58 -8.20 8.34 14.41
C GLY A 58 -7.98 9.78 14.89
N ASN A 59 -7.39 9.98 16.07
CA ASN A 59 -7.02 11.31 16.56
C ASN A 59 -5.65 11.79 16.05
N GLU A 60 -5.02 11.06 15.12
CA GLU A 60 -3.71 11.36 14.52
C GLU A 60 -3.86 11.65 13.00
N PRO A 61 -4.57 12.72 12.59
CA PRO A 61 -4.91 12.96 11.18
C PRO A 61 -3.72 13.37 10.31
N ALA A 62 -2.58 13.75 10.90
CA ALA A 62 -1.40 14.18 10.16
C ALA A 62 -0.80 13.03 9.33
N GLY A 63 -0.63 11.84 9.94
CA GLY A 63 -0.14 10.65 9.25
C GLY A 63 -1.07 10.20 8.12
N ALA A 64 -2.39 10.26 8.36
CA ALA A 64 -3.38 9.96 7.33
C ALA A 64 -3.30 10.88 6.11
N ARG A 65 -3.15 12.19 6.33
CA ARG A 65 -3.00 13.19 5.26
C ARG A 65 -1.67 13.04 4.53
N ALA A 66 -0.59 12.71 5.24
CA ALA A 66 0.71 12.45 4.63
C ALA A 66 0.65 11.21 3.74
N ALA A 67 0.08 10.11 4.23
CA ALA A 67 -0.13 8.89 3.44
C ALA A 67 -0.99 9.15 2.20
N GLU A 68 -2.04 9.97 2.32
CA GLU A 68 -2.89 10.39 1.20
C GLU A 68 -2.11 11.18 0.13
N GLN A 69 -1.11 11.96 0.51
CA GLN A 69 -0.22 12.61 -0.45
C GLN A 69 0.78 11.61 -1.06
N ILE A 70 1.36 10.74 -0.23
CA ILE A 70 2.37 9.76 -0.65
C ILE A 70 1.82 8.75 -1.66
N ARG A 71 0.54 8.36 -1.57
CA ARG A 71 -0.06 7.45 -2.57
C ARG A 71 -0.04 8.01 -4.01
N HIS A 72 0.24 9.30 -4.18
CA HIS A 72 0.38 9.93 -5.49
C HIS A 72 1.82 10.08 -5.97
N TRP A 73 2.82 9.75 -5.15
CA TRP A 73 4.21 9.87 -5.54
C TRP A 73 4.56 8.86 -6.64
N PRO A 74 5.26 9.30 -7.69
CA PRO A 74 5.85 8.37 -8.63
C PRO A 74 6.98 7.58 -7.94
N ILE A 75 7.21 6.36 -8.40
CA ILE A 75 8.27 5.48 -7.95
C ILE A 75 9.14 5.07 -9.13
N THR A 76 10.45 5.02 -8.90
CA THR A 76 11.41 4.66 -9.95
C THR A 76 11.66 3.16 -10.07
N CYS A 77 11.35 2.38 -9.03
CA CYS A 77 11.45 0.92 -9.00
C CYS A 77 10.54 0.32 -7.92
N GLY A 78 10.34 -0.99 -7.97
CA GLY A 78 9.65 -1.75 -6.94
C GLY A 78 8.17 -1.42 -6.83
N ARG A 79 7.67 -1.45 -5.58
CA ARG A 79 6.24 -1.39 -5.29
C ARG A 79 5.94 -0.54 -4.06
N LEU A 80 5.00 0.39 -4.21
CA LEU A 80 4.49 1.22 -3.12
C LEU A 80 3.04 0.86 -2.84
N VAL A 81 2.76 0.40 -1.63
CA VAL A 81 1.42 0.08 -1.14
C VAL A 81 1.06 1.09 -0.06
N VAL A 82 -0.10 1.75 -0.17
CA VAL A 82 -0.52 2.78 0.78
C VAL A 82 -1.95 2.53 1.25
N ILE A 83 -2.14 2.56 2.56
CA ILE A 83 -3.44 2.52 3.24
C ILE A 83 -3.58 3.85 4.00
N PRO A 84 -4.10 4.90 3.36
CA PRO A 84 -3.97 6.26 3.88
C PRO A 84 -4.82 6.53 5.12
N GLN A 85 -5.94 5.83 5.27
CA GLN A 85 -6.90 6.06 6.36
C GLN A 85 -7.34 4.73 6.95
N ALA A 86 -6.48 4.07 7.74
CA ALA A 86 -6.79 2.74 8.26
C ALA A 86 -8.08 2.73 9.12
N ASN A 87 -8.24 3.69 10.03
CA ASN A 87 -9.43 3.84 10.88
C ASN A 87 -10.29 5.04 10.47
N ILE A 88 -11.00 4.95 9.33
CA ILE A 88 -11.89 6.03 8.85
C ILE A 88 -12.90 6.50 9.91
N PRO A 89 -13.65 5.61 10.61
CA PRO A 89 -14.60 6.08 11.61
C PRO A 89 -13.94 6.83 12.77
N GLY A 90 -12.78 6.35 13.24
CA GLY A 90 -12.01 7.04 14.27
C GLY A 90 -11.50 8.41 13.79
N LEU A 91 -11.02 8.50 12.55
CA LEU A 91 -10.57 9.75 11.93
C LEU A 91 -11.70 10.77 11.85
N ARG A 92 -12.87 10.33 11.38
CA ARG A 92 -14.08 11.18 11.30
C ARG A 92 -14.51 11.67 12.68
N ASP A 93 -14.47 10.80 13.68
CA ASP A 93 -14.91 11.12 15.04
C ASP A 93 -13.80 11.79 15.87
N GLY A 94 -12.58 11.94 15.34
CA GLY A 94 -11.43 12.50 16.04
C GLY A 94 -10.97 11.70 17.26
N THR A 95 -11.20 10.39 17.27
CA THR A 95 -10.90 9.52 18.42
C THR A 95 -9.76 8.55 18.14
N ARG A 96 -8.98 8.23 19.18
CA ARG A 96 -7.93 7.20 19.09
C ARG A 96 -8.45 5.84 18.62
N PHE A 97 -9.68 5.52 19.00
CA PHE A 97 -10.20 4.17 18.98
C PHE A 97 -11.13 3.91 17.79
N LEU A 98 -11.53 2.65 17.66
CA LEU A 98 -12.60 2.19 16.79
C LEU A 98 -13.96 2.50 17.45
N PRO A 99 -14.77 3.42 16.92
CA PRO A 99 -16.04 3.80 17.52
C PRO A 99 -17.05 2.65 17.59
N GLY A 100 -17.67 2.48 18.76
CA GLY A 100 -18.63 1.41 19.03
C GLY A 100 -18.01 0.03 19.31
N GLU A 101 -16.68 -0.08 19.39
CA GLU A 101 -16.01 -1.27 19.88
C GLU A 101 -15.84 -1.21 21.42
N PRO A 102 -15.99 -2.32 22.15
CA PRO A 102 -15.79 -2.36 23.59
C PRO A 102 -14.30 -2.13 23.95
N PRO A 103 -14.01 -1.68 25.18
CA PRO A 103 -12.66 -1.28 25.60
C PRO A 103 -11.55 -2.31 25.32
N SER A 104 -11.86 -3.60 25.39
CA SER A 104 -10.90 -4.69 25.16
C SER A 104 -10.44 -4.82 23.70
N ARG A 105 -11.20 -4.30 22.72
CA ARG A 105 -10.89 -4.44 21.28
C ARG A 105 -10.90 -3.11 20.50
N ARG A 106 -11.11 -1.98 21.16
CA ARG A 106 -11.26 -0.69 20.49
C ARG A 106 -9.95 -0.04 20.03
N ASP A 107 -8.79 -0.45 20.55
CA ASP A 107 -7.49 0.06 20.07
C ASP A 107 -6.99 -0.83 18.92
N LEU A 108 -7.04 -0.30 17.69
CA LEU A 108 -6.61 -1.02 16.48
C LEU A 108 -5.13 -1.46 16.58
N ASN A 109 -4.26 -0.62 17.17
CA ASN A 109 -2.85 -0.93 17.36
C ASN A 109 -2.60 -1.93 18.52
N ARG A 110 -3.65 -2.59 19.00
CA ARG A 110 -3.58 -3.75 19.90
C ARG A 110 -4.20 -5.00 19.30
N GLN A 111 -4.64 -4.92 18.05
CA GLN A 111 -5.25 -6.04 17.34
C GLN A 111 -4.25 -6.88 16.54
N PHE A 112 -2.97 -6.50 16.46
CA PHE A 112 -1.97 -7.24 15.69
C PHE A 112 -1.19 -8.26 16.53
N PRO A 113 -0.64 -9.33 15.92
CA PRO A 113 0.18 -10.31 16.62
C PRO A 113 1.42 -9.70 17.26
N LYS A 114 1.87 -10.32 18.34
CA LYS A 114 3.15 -10.00 19.01
C LYS A 114 4.14 -11.12 18.73
N THR A 115 5.44 -10.79 18.64
CA THR A 115 6.54 -11.70 18.26
C THR A 115 6.60 -13.02 19.04
N LYS A 116 6.07 -13.07 20.27
CA LYS A 116 6.09 -14.26 21.15
C LYS A 116 4.70 -14.87 21.38
N MET A 117 3.72 -14.53 20.54
CA MET A 117 2.34 -15.00 20.63
C MET A 117 1.92 -15.67 19.33
N ALA A 118 0.76 -16.35 19.34
CA ALA A 118 0.16 -16.86 18.11
C ALA A 118 0.02 -15.74 17.08
N ALA A 119 0.29 -16.06 15.81
CA ALA A 119 0.24 -15.13 14.68
C ALA A 119 -1.21 -14.80 14.25
N GLU A 120 -2.06 -14.44 15.21
CA GLU A 120 -3.47 -14.10 14.99
C GLU A 120 -3.73 -12.62 15.27
N ALA A 121 -4.30 -11.92 14.29
CA ALA A 121 -4.85 -10.59 14.48
C ALA A 121 -6.30 -10.66 14.97
N HIS A 122 -6.78 -9.60 15.61
CA HIS A 122 -8.13 -9.52 16.17
C HIS A 122 -8.97 -8.45 15.48
N GLY A 123 -10.28 -8.45 15.74
CA GLY A 123 -11.20 -7.51 15.11
C GLY A 123 -11.35 -7.70 13.60
N VAL A 124 -12.38 -7.11 13.00
CA VAL A 124 -12.61 -7.21 11.55
C VAL A 124 -11.52 -6.44 10.79
N LEU A 125 -11.25 -5.20 11.21
CA LEU A 125 -10.26 -4.33 10.57
C LEU A 125 -8.82 -4.82 10.81
N GLY A 126 -8.45 -5.17 12.03
CA GLY A 126 -7.11 -5.71 12.34
C GLY A 126 -6.79 -6.99 11.56
N LYS A 127 -7.75 -7.92 11.46
CA LYS A 127 -7.61 -9.13 10.61
C LYS A 127 -7.44 -8.80 9.13
N ALA A 128 -8.23 -7.86 8.60
CA ALA A 128 -8.14 -7.45 7.20
C ALA A 128 -6.78 -6.79 6.87
N LEU A 129 -6.33 -5.86 7.72
CA LEU A 129 -5.03 -5.20 7.58
C LEU A 129 -3.89 -6.20 7.69
N TRP A 130 -3.88 -7.03 8.73
CA TRP A 130 -2.81 -8.02 8.94
C TRP A 130 -2.67 -8.97 7.76
N LYS A 131 -3.78 -9.53 7.29
CA LYS A 131 -3.76 -10.42 6.13
C LYS A 131 -3.25 -9.69 4.89
N PHE A 132 -3.83 -8.53 4.58
CA PHE A 132 -3.47 -7.79 3.38
C PHE A 132 -2.00 -7.38 3.38
N ILE A 133 -1.50 -6.80 4.48
CA ILE A 133 -0.09 -6.40 4.63
C ILE A 133 0.83 -7.63 4.53
N GLY A 134 0.47 -8.75 5.16
CA GLY A 134 1.23 -9.99 5.05
C GLY A 134 1.30 -10.52 3.61
N ASP A 135 0.17 -10.50 2.89
CA ASP A 135 0.10 -10.88 1.47
C ASP A 135 0.97 -9.97 0.58
N GLN A 136 1.32 -8.77 1.06
CA GLN A 136 2.20 -7.86 0.32
C GLN A 136 3.67 -8.25 0.38
N ASN A 137 4.07 -9.09 1.36
CA ASN A 137 5.46 -9.43 1.65
C ASN A 137 6.40 -8.21 1.67
N PRO A 138 6.15 -7.22 2.56
CA PRO A 138 6.90 -5.97 2.56
C PRO A 138 8.34 -6.15 3.01
N ASP A 139 9.26 -5.48 2.32
CA ASP A 139 10.62 -5.27 2.78
C ASP A 139 10.67 -4.15 3.84
N TRP A 140 9.77 -3.17 3.70
CA TRP A 140 9.64 -2.04 4.62
C TRP A 140 8.18 -1.78 4.96
N MET A 141 7.93 -1.55 6.25
CA MET A 141 6.63 -1.13 6.78
C MET A 141 6.82 0.21 7.51
N ILE A 142 6.06 1.23 7.11
CA ILE A 142 6.10 2.56 7.70
C ILE A 142 4.69 2.91 8.15
N ASP A 143 4.53 3.13 9.46
CA ASP A 143 3.28 3.62 10.04
C ASP A 143 3.44 5.10 10.41
N LEU A 144 2.52 5.95 9.93
CA LEU A 144 2.57 7.40 10.03
C LEU A 144 1.56 7.97 11.04
#